data_AF-A0A1H9K3V2-F1
#
_entry.id   AF-A0A1H9K3V2-F1
#
_cell.length_a   1.000
_cell.length_b   1.000
_cell.length_c   1.000
_cell.angle_alpha   90.00
_cell.angle_beta   90.00
_cell.angle_gamma   90.00
#
_symmetry.space_group_name_H-M   'P 1'
#
loop_
_entity.id
_entity.type
_entity.pdbx_description
1 polymer ?
#
loop_
_entity_poly.entity_id
_entity_poly.type
_entity_poly.pdbx_seq_one_letter_code
_entity_poly.pdbx_strand_id
1 'polypeptide(L)'
;YVDGLPLHRFEKVLARHGVGIPRQTLARWAIQCAGQLQPVLNLMRDRLLESPVIHCDETRVQVLKEPGRDPCSLSWMWVQTGGPPEQPVVLFDYSPSRAQAVPLRLLEGYCGYLMTDDYAGYNALAAQPGIERQGCWAHARRKFVEAQQVQPKGKTGRADQALAWINRLYAIERDLRQAGDAERLEARRQHSLPVLAQLKAWLFSDTPKGATASAQLYSLVETARANGQEPYAWLRHILERLPAAQSVEDYEALLPWNCTPTAPL
;
A
#
# COMPACT_ATOMS: atom_id res chain seq x y z
N TYR A 1 -4.61 28.88 4.07
CA TYR A 1 -4.35 27.46 3.78
C TYR A 1 -2.88 27.12 4.02
N VAL A 2 -1.93 27.86 3.44
CA VAL A 2 -0.48 27.68 3.70
C VAL A 2 -0.15 27.69 5.20
N ASP A 3 -0.67 28.65 5.95
CA ASP A 3 -0.36 28.77 7.40
C ASP A 3 -1.27 27.96 8.33
N GLY A 4 -2.18 27.13 7.78
CA GLY A 4 -3.16 26.39 8.59
C GLY A 4 -4.12 27.27 9.40
N LEU A 5 -4.21 28.58 9.11
CA LEU A 5 -5.05 29.51 9.87
C LEU A 5 -6.53 29.36 9.45
N PRO A 6 -7.46 29.14 10.39
CA PRO A 6 -8.89 29.12 10.10
C PRO A 6 -9.38 30.53 9.72
N LEU A 7 -10.39 30.62 8.86
CA LEU A 7 -10.86 31.91 8.31
C LEU A 7 -11.29 32.93 9.37
N HIS A 8 -11.85 32.50 10.50
CA HIS A 8 -12.22 33.41 11.60
C HIS A 8 -10.99 34.09 12.24
N ARG A 9 -9.83 33.42 12.20
CA ARG A 9 -8.57 33.98 12.69
C ARG A 9 -7.98 34.93 11.65
N PHE A 10 -8.12 34.61 10.37
CA PHE A 10 -7.71 35.48 9.27
C PHE A 10 -8.49 36.81 9.25
N GLU A 11 -9.82 36.74 9.46
CA GLU A 11 -10.68 37.92 9.66
C GLU A 11 -10.16 38.84 10.78
N LYS A 12 -9.80 38.26 11.94
CA LYS A 12 -9.21 39.03 13.06
C LYS A 12 -7.86 39.66 12.72
N VAL A 13 -7.03 38.98 11.93
CA VAL A 13 -5.73 39.53 11.48
C VAL A 13 -5.97 40.73 10.58
N LEU A 14 -6.83 40.60 9.56
CA LEU A 14 -7.18 41.70 8.66
C LEU A 14 -7.77 42.90 9.40
N ALA A 15 -8.65 42.65 10.37
CA ALA A 15 -9.26 43.71 11.19
C ALA A 15 -8.22 44.53 11.98
N ARG A 16 -7.12 43.92 12.46
CA ARG A 16 -6.03 44.64 13.12
C ARG A 16 -5.29 45.59 12.19
N HIS A 17 -5.34 45.36 10.89
CA HIS A 17 -4.79 46.22 9.85
C HIS A 17 -5.83 47.16 9.25
N GLY A 18 -7.00 47.34 9.90
CA GLY A 18 -8.06 48.24 9.44
C GLY A 18 -8.90 47.69 8.28
N VAL A 19 -8.74 46.41 7.92
CA VAL A 19 -9.45 45.78 6.80
C VAL A 19 -10.58 44.88 7.33
N GLY A 20 -11.81 45.38 7.22
CA GLY A 20 -13.01 44.66 7.66
C GLY A 20 -13.57 43.73 6.59
N ILE A 21 -13.11 42.48 6.54
CA ILE A 21 -13.64 41.47 5.61
C ILE A 21 -14.33 40.35 6.40
N PRO A 22 -15.65 40.19 6.26
CA PRO A 22 -16.39 39.13 6.96
C PRO A 22 -15.91 37.72 6.59
N ARG A 23 -15.92 36.81 7.55
CA ARG A 23 -15.60 35.38 7.33
C ARG A 23 -16.36 34.74 6.17
N GLN A 24 -17.63 35.09 5.98
CA GLN A 24 -18.45 34.56 4.88
C GLN A 24 -17.90 34.98 3.51
N THR A 25 -17.40 36.20 3.39
CA THR A 25 -16.77 36.71 2.16
C THR A 25 -15.47 35.96 1.88
N LEU A 26 -14.62 35.78 2.90
CA LEU A 26 -13.38 34.99 2.79
C LEU A 26 -13.67 33.56 2.34
N ALA A 27 -14.70 32.91 2.90
CA ALA A 27 -15.09 31.55 2.53
C ALA A 27 -15.56 31.48 1.06
N ARG A 28 -16.40 32.43 0.62
CA ARG A 28 -16.85 32.51 -0.77
C ARG A 28 -15.69 32.70 -1.74
N TRP A 29 -14.73 33.57 -1.41
CA TRP A 29 -13.54 33.77 -2.24
C TRP A 29 -12.69 32.51 -2.34
N ALA A 30 -12.46 31.80 -1.23
CA ALA A 30 -11.73 30.54 -1.26
C ALA A 30 -12.39 29.51 -2.20
N ILE A 31 -13.72 29.39 -2.15
CA ILE A 31 -14.48 28.49 -3.04
C ILE A 31 -14.37 28.93 -4.50
N GLN A 32 -14.50 30.22 -4.78
CA GLN A 32 -14.37 30.76 -6.15
C GLN A 32 -12.97 30.53 -6.71
N CYS A 33 -11.93 30.81 -5.92
CA CYS A 33 -10.54 30.55 -6.29
C CYS A 33 -10.31 29.06 -6.58
N ALA A 34 -10.84 28.15 -5.76
CA ALA A 34 -10.71 26.72 -5.99
C ALA A 34 -11.26 26.30 -7.36
N GLY A 35 -12.42 26.82 -7.77
CA GLY A 35 -12.98 26.56 -9.09
C GLY A 35 -12.10 27.04 -10.24
N GLN A 36 -11.44 28.20 -10.10
CA GLN A 36 -10.52 28.74 -11.11
C GLN A 36 -9.22 27.91 -11.23
N LEU A 37 -8.82 27.21 -10.16
CA LEU A 37 -7.64 26.36 -10.13
C LEU A 37 -7.88 24.95 -10.70
N GLN A 38 -9.13 24.60 -11.03
CA GLN A 38 -9.47 23.26 -11.51
C GLN A 38 -8.65 22.79 -12.73
N PRO A 39 -8.35 23.62 -13.75
CA PRO A 39 -7.52 23.17 -14.86
C PRO A 39 -6.10 22.75 -14.45
N VAL A 40 -5.53 23.40 -13.43
CA VAL A 40 -4.22 23.03 -12.87
C VAL A 40 -4.31 21.71 -12.13
N LEU A 41 -5.36 21.50 -11.34
CA LEU A 41 -5.60 20.23 -10.64
C LEU A 41 -5.81 19.07 -11.62
N ASN A 42 -6.48 19.30 -12.75
CA ASN A 42 -6.64 18.31 -13.80
C ASN A 42 -5.27 17.92 -14.39
N LEU A 43 -4.43 18.90 -14.74
CA LEU A 43 -3.09 18.63 -15.24
C LEU A 43 -2.21 17.91 -14.20
N MET A 44 -2.31 18.29 -12.92
CA MET A 44 -1.63 17.57 -11.83
C MET A 44 -2.09 16.12 -11.76
N ARG A 45 -3.39 15.85 -11.95
CA ARG A 45 -3.93 14.49 -12.00
C ARG A 45 -3.36 13.69 -13.16
N ASP A 46 -3.26 14.28 -14.35
CA ASP A 46 -2.65 13.61 -15.50
C ASP A 46 -1.20 13.18 -15.16
N ARG A 47 -0.41 14.08 -14.55
CA ARG A 47 0.98 13.77 -14.12
C ARG A 47 1.06 12.76 -12.99
N LEU A 48 0.08 12.74 -12.09
CA LEU A 48 0.00 11.73 -11.04
C LEU A 48 -0.20 10.34 -11.66
N LEU A 49 -1.09 10.22 -12.65
CA LEU A 49 -1.43 8.95 -13.30
C LEU A 49 -0.30 8.39 -14.18
N GLU A 50 0.64 9.24 -14.60
CA GLU A 50 1.88 8.84 -15.28
C GLU A 50 2.91 8.21 -14.31
N SER A 51 2.70 8.30 -13.00
CA SER A 51 3.65 7.80 -12.00
C SER A 51 3.76 6.27 -12.04
N PRO A 52 4.95 5.67 -11.96
CA PRO A 52 5.08 4.21 -11.86
C PRO A 52 4.54 3.65 -10.53
N VAL A 53 4.48 4.49 -9.49
CA VAL A 53 3.99 4.17 -8.15
C VAL A 53 3.02 5.26 -7.71
N ILE A 54 1.83 4.88 -7.26
CA ILE A 54 0.89 5.76 -6.58
C ILE A 54 0.65 5.20 -5.18
N HIS A 55 0.69 6.08 -4.19
CA HIS A 55 0.16 5.82 -2.86
C HIS A 55 -1.23 6.42 -2.77
N CYS A 56 -2.17 5.68 -2.20
CA CYS A 56 -3.53 6.17 -1.94
C CYS A 56 -3.93 5.82 -0.51
N ASP A 57 -4.51 6.80 0.18
CA ASP A 57 -5.00 6.65 1.56
C ASP A 57 -6.22 7.55 1.75
N GLU A 58 -6.94 7.36 2.85
CA GLU A 58 -8.12 8.13 3.16
C GLU A 58 -8.29 8.37 4.66
N THR A 59 -8.73 9.58 4.99
CA THR A 59 -8.99 9.97 6.37
C THR A 59 -10.40 10.49 6.54
N ARG A 60 -10.93 10.32 7.75
CA ARG A 60 -12.27 10.76 8.12
C ARG A 60 -12.30 12.27 8.31
N VAL A 61 -13.30 12.91 7.73
CA VAL A 61 -13.61 14.33 7.93
C VAL A 61 -15.10 14.48 8.24
N GLN A 62 -15.46 15.50 9.01
CA GLN A 62 -16.86 15.81 9.28
C GLN A 62 -17.26 17.05 8.49
N VAL A 63 -18.34 16.95 7.70
CA VAL A 63 -18.87 18.07 6.92
C VAL A 63 -20.30 18.37 7.37
N LEU A 64 -20.48 19.52 8.00
CA LEU A 64 -21.71 19.83 8.75
C LEU A 64 -22.95 20.05 7.87
N LYS A 65 -22.77 20.37 6.58
CA LYS A 65 -23.85 20.82 5.68
C LYS A 65 -23.90 20.01 4.40
N GLU A 66 -23.88 18.69 4.54
CA GLU A 66 -24.07 17.78 3.41
C GLU A 66 -25.57 17.57 3.12
N PRO A 67 -26.03 17.78 1.88
CA PRO A 67 -27.42 17.53 1.52
C PRO A 67 -27.83 16.08 1.83
N GLY A 68 -28.93 15.92 2.58
CA GLY A 68 -29.48 14.60 2.91
C GLY A 68 -28.67 13.78 3.91
N ARG A 69 -27.71 14.38 4.64
CA ARG A 69 -26.91 13.69 5.66
C ARG A 69 -26.94 14.44 6.99
N ASP A 70 -26.85 13.68 8.07
CA ASP A 70 -26.77 14.25 9.42
C ASP A 70 -25.44 15.01 9.60
N PRO A 71 -25.42 16.18 10.26
CA PRO A 71 -24.18 16.95 10.51
C PRO A 71 -23.08 16.19 11.27
N CYS A 72 -23.42 15.15 12.03
CA CYS A 72 -22.48 14.26 12.73
C CYS A 72 -21.92 13.14 11.84
N SER A 73 -22.41 13.03 10.59
CA SER A 73 -21.93 12.02 9.66
C SER A 73 -20.48 12.23 9.29
N LEU A 74 -19.76 11.12 9.13
CA LEU A 74 -18.39 11.13 8.64
C LEU A 74 -18.36 11.01 7.12
N SER A 75 -17.48 11.79 6.53
CA SER A 75 -17.09 11.81 5.13
C SER A 75 -15.60 11.51 5.02
N TRP A 76 -15.07 11.50 3.80
CA TRP A 76 -13.73 11.04 3.52
C TRP A 76 -12.96 12.06 2.70
N MET A 77 -11.75 12.34 3.15
CA MET A 77 -10.74 13.02 2.36
C MET A 77 -9.77 11.96 1.87
N TRP A 78 -9.78 11.72 0.57
CA TRP A 78 -8.88 10.81 -0.12
C TRP A 78 -7.62 11.58 -0.51
N VAL A 79 -6.45 10.98 -0.30
CA VAL A 79 -5.18 11.55 -0.69
C VAL A 79 -4.45 10.60 -1.63
N GLN A 80 -3.97 11.12 -2.74
CA GLN A 80 -3.08 10.41 -3.65
C GLN A 80 -1.73 11.11 -3.67
N THR A 81 -0.66 10.34 -3.74
CA THR A 81 0.68 10.87 -4.00
C THR A 81 1.48 9.98 -4.94
N GLY A 82 2.30 10.60 -5.78
CA GLY A 82 3.12 9.96 -6.79
C GLY A 82 3.99 10.99 -7.51
N GLY A 83 4.44 10.66 -8.71
CA GLY A 83 5.38 11.46 -9.49
C GLY A 83 6.84 11.14 -9.15
N PRO A 84 7.79 11.61 -9.98
CA PRO A 84 9.21 11.41 -9.72
C PRO A 84 9.65 12.21 -8.48
N PRO A 85 10.78 11.84 -7.84
CA PRO A 85 11.27 12.51 -6.61
C PRO A 85 11.38 14.03 -6.71
N GLU A 86 11.73 14.54 -7.89
CA GLU A 86 11.91 15.98 -8.14
C GLU A 86 10.59 16.72 -8.44
N GLN A 87 9.51 15.99 -8.77
CA GLN A 87 8.21 16.57 -9.10
C GLN A 87 7.08 15.76 -8.44
N PRO A 88 7.02 15.71 -7.09
CA PRO A 88 5.98 14.99 -6.40
C PRO A 88 4.63 15.67 -6.62
N VAL A 89 3.61 14.87 -6.89
CA VAL A 89 2.23 15.31 -6.99
C VAL A 89 1.47 14.78 -5.78
N VAL A 90 0.78 15.68 -5.07
CA VAL A 90 -0.15 15.33 -3.99
C VAL A 90 -1.52 15.89 -4.33
N LEU A 91 -2.52 15.02 -4.39
CA LEU A 91 -3.89 15.39 -4.67
C LEU A 91 -4.81 14.96 -3.53
N PHE A 92 -5.78 15.82 -3.23
CA PHE A 92 -6.83 15.55 -2.27
C PHE A 92 -8.18 15.57 -2.98
N ASP A 93 -9.03 14.60 -2.69
CA ASP A 93 -10.39 14.54 -3.21
C ASP A 93 -11.38 14.27 -2.07
N TYR A 94 -12.45 15.06 -2.04
CA TYR A 94 -13.51 14.90 -1.07
C TYR A 94 -14.59 13.95 -1.59
N SER A 95 -14.99 12.99 -0.76
CA SER A 95 -16.14 12.15 -1.03
C SER A 95 -16.97 11.92 0.24
N PRO A 96 -18.32 11.93 0.14
CA PRO A 96 -19.18 11.48 1.24
C PRO A 96 -19.05 9.97 1.51
N SER A 97 -18.39 9.22 0.62
CA SER A 97 -18.33 7.77 0.63
C SER A 97 -16.89 7.25 0.75
N ARG A 98 -16.75 6.10 1.44
CA ARG A 98 -15.52 5.27 1.42
C ARG A 98 -15.59 4.12 0.41
N ALA A 99 -16.69 4.01 -0.33
CA ALA A 99 -16.97 2.81 -1.12
C ALA A 99 -15.95 2.62 -2.26
N GLN A 100 -15.82 1.37 -2.71
CA GLN A 100 -14.95 0.95 -3.81
C GLN A 100 -15.09 1.78 -5.10
N ALA A 101 -16.28 2.34 -5.37
CA ALA A 101 -16.50 3.22 -6.52
C ALA A 101 -15.62 4.48 -6.50
N VAL A 102 -15.17 4.93 -5.32
CA VAL A 102 -14.37 6.14 -5.19
C VAL A 102 -12.94 5.94 -5.71
N PRO A 103 -12.13 4.98 -5.24
CA PRO A 103 -10.80 4.76 -5.79
C PRO A 103 -10.83 4.34 -7.26
N LEU A 104 -11.87 3.62 -7.71
CA LEU A 104 -12.08 3.31 -9.13
C LEU A 104 -12.20 4.58 -9.99
N ARG A 105 -12.96 5.58 -9.54
CA ARG A 105 -13.09 6.88 -10.21
C ARG A 105 -11.79 7.69 -10.14
N LEU A 106 -11.11 7.68 -9.00
CA LEU A 106 -9.92 8.51 -8.75
C LEU A 106 -8.72 8.04 -9.57
N LEU A 107 -8.57 6.73 -9.76
CA LEU A 107 -7.44 6.09 -10.44
C LEU A 107 -7.87 5.45 -11.76
N GLU A 108 -8.94 5.95 -12.38
CA GLU A 108 -9.37 5.53 -13.70
C GLU A 108 -8.23 5.69 -14.71
N GLY A 109 -7.93 4.62 -15.46
CA GLY A 109 -6.88 4.59 -16.46
C GLY A 109 -5.45 4.41 -15.91
N TYR A 110 -5.28 4.25 -14.59
CA TYR A 110 -3.97 4.02 -14.00
C TYR A 110 -3.43 2.60 -14.27
N CYS A 111 -2.14 2.51 -14.60
CA CYS A 111 -1.38 1.27 -14.66
C CYS A 111 -0.05 1.47 -13.92
N GLY A 112 0.32 0.53 -13.05
CA GLY A 112 1.53 0.61 -12.24
C GLY A 112 1.35 0.01 -10.85
N TYR A 113 2.23 0.38 -9.93
CA TYR A 113 2.19 -0.08 -8.56
C TYR A 113 1.26 0.81 -7.72
N LEU A 114 0.30 0.20 -7.01
CA LEU A 114 -0.61 0.93 -6.13
C LEU A 114 -0.36 0.52 -4.67
N MET A 115 0.17 1.43 -3.86
CA MET A 115 0.41 1.20 -2.44
C MET A 115 -0.72 1.76 -1.57
N THR A 116 -1.36 0.89 -0.78
CA THR A 116 -2.44 1.27 0.15
C THR A 116 -2.29 0.60 1.50
N ASP A 117 -3.21 0.88 2.43
CA ASP A 117 -3.29 0.25 3.75
C ASP A 117 -3.92 -1.16 3.74
N ASP A 118 -4.14 -1.76 2.56
CA ASP A 118 -4.86 -3.02 2.35
C ASP A 118 -6.38 -2.93 2.59
N TYR A 119 -6.96 -1.73 2.63
CA TYR A 119 -8.42 -1.56 2.69
C TYR A 119 -9.12 -2.24 1.50
N ALA A 120 -10.12 -3.06 1.81
CA ALA A 120 -10.88 -3.83 0.82
C ALA A 120 -11.55 -2.98 -0.28
N GLY A 121 -11.77 -1.68 -0.05
CA GLY A 121 -12.29 -0.77 -1.07
C GLY A 121 -11.37 -0.61 -2.28
N TYR A 122 -10.10 -1.00 -2.19
CA TYR A 122 -9.16 -1.02 -3.32
C TYR A 122 -9.17 -2.33 -4.11
N ASN A 123 -9.86 -3.38 -3.66
CA ASN A 123 -9.75 -4.73 -4.24
C ASN A 123 -10.15 -4.79 -5.71
N ALA A 124 -11.25 -4.16 -6.11
CA ALA A 124 -11.65 -4.18 -7.51
C ALA A 124 -10.74 -3.34 -8.42
N LEU A 125 -10.12 -2.29 -7.89
CA LEU A 125 -9.11 -1.55 -8.62
C LEU A 125 -7.86 -2.43 -8.83
N ALA A 126 -7.40 -3.09 -7.76
CA ALA A 126 -6.26 -4.01 -7.83
C ALA A 126 -6.50 -5.26 -8.69
N ALA A 127 -7.75 -5.61 -8.99
CA ALA A 127 -8.10 -6.70 -9.90
C ALA A 127 -8.03 -6.28 -11.38
N GLN A 128 -7.85 -4.99 -11.69
CA GLN A 128 -7.73 -4.52 -13.07
C GLN A 128 -6.37 -4.91 -13.66
N PRO A 129 -6.32 -5.27 -14.96
CA PRO A 129 -5.07 -5.51 -15.65
C PRO A 129 -4.13 -4.29 -15.56
N GLY A 130 -2.84 -4.55 -15.34
CA GLY A 130 -1.83 -3.49 -15.29
C GLY A 130 -1.64 -2.81 -13.93
N ILE A 131 -2.43 -3.17 -12.91
CA ILE A 131 -2.26 -2.68 -11.54
C ILE A 131 -1.63 -3.76 -10.67
N GLU A 132 -0.50 -3.45 -10.03
CA GLU A 132 0.11 -4.30 -9.03
C GLU A 132 -0.05 -3.68 -7.64
N ARG A 133 -0.85 -4.33 -6.80
CA ARG A 133 -1.14 -3.85 -5.45
C ARG A 133 0.02 -4.12 -4.48
N GLN A 134 0.39 -3.09 -3.72
CA GLN A 134 1.42 -3.12 -2.68
C GLN A 134 0.84 -2.74 -1.32
N GLY A 135 1.39 -3.35 -0.26
CA GLY A 135 0.99 -3.04 1.13
C GLY A 135 1.89 -2.00 1.78
N CYS A 136 1.29 -1.05 2.51
CA CYS A 136 2.04 -0.02 3.22
C CYS A 136 2.69 -0.55 4.52
N TRP A 137 4.02 -0.51 4.61
CA TRP A 137 4.77 -0.90 5.81
C TRP A 137 4.43 -0.09 7.06
N ALA A 138 4.12 1.20 6.92
CA ALA A 138 3.73 2.03 8.06
C ALA A 138 2.41 1.56 8.68
N HIS A 139 1.44 1.16 7.83
CA HIS A 139 0.16 0.60 8.27
C HIS A 139 0.32 -0.78 8.89
N ALA A 140 1.08 -1.68 8.26
CA ALA A 140 1.40 -2.99 8.84
C ALA A 140 2.10 -2.86 10.21
N ARG A 141 3.11 -1.99 10.32
CA ARG A 141 3.82 -1.72 11.57
C ARG A 141 2.90 -1.21 12.67
N ARG A 142 1.97 -0.29 12.35
CA ARG A 142 1.02 0.28 13.33
C ARG A 142 0.22 -0.81 14.05
N LYS A 143 -0.20 -1.85 13.34
CA LYS A 143 -0.92 -2.99 13.93
C LYS A 143 -0.08 -3.79 14.93
N PHE A 144 1.20 -3.98 14.66
CA PHE A 144 2.10 -4.60 15.64
C PHE A 144 2.39 -3.69 16.84
N VAL A 145 2.45 -2.37 16.66
CA VAL A 145 2.55 -1.42 17.79
C VAL A 145 1.30 -1.47 18.66
N GLU A 146 0.11 -1.45 18.07
CA GLU A 146 -1.17 -1.59 18.78
C GLU A 146 -1.21 -2.92 19.56
N ALA A 147 -0.76 -4.03 18.95
CA ALA A 147 -0.67 -5.34 19.61
C ALA A 147 0.35 -5.36 20.76
N GLN A 148 1.49 -4.67 20.63
CA GLN A 148 2.50 -4.58 21.68
C GLN A 148 1.96 -3.88 22.93
N GLN A 149 1.10 -2.87 22.77
CA GLN A 149 0.53 -2.11 23.88
C GLN A 149 -0.39 -2.94 24.79
N VAL A 150 -1.01 -3.98 24.24
CA VAL A 150 -1.92 -4.87 24.99
C VAL A 150 -1.24 -6.16 25.47
N GLN A 151 0.05 -6.35 25.16
CA GLN A 151 0.84 -7.50 25.61
C GLN A 151 1.19 -7.41 27.11
N PRO A 152 1.29 -8.55 27.83
CA PRO A 152 1.77 -8.56 29.21
C PRO A 152 3.14 -7.87 29.36
N LYS A 153 3.25 -6.94 30.31
CA LYS A 153 4.48 -6.18 30.58
C LYS A 153 5.63 -7.09 31.00
N GLY A 154 6.84 -6.76 30.57
CA GLY A 154 8.08 -7.44 30.98
C GLY A 154 8.41 -8.74 30.23
N LYS A 155 7.64 -9.09 29.19
CA LYS A 155 7.93 -10.24 28.33
C LYS A 155 8.07 -9.77 26.89
N THR A 156 9.03 -10.36 26.18
CA THR A 156 9.11 -10.28 24.71
C THR A 156 8.05 -11.22 24.12
N GLY A 157 7.21 -10.68 23.25
CA GLY A 157 6.19 -11.43 22.55
C GLY A 157 6.26 -11.22 21.05
N ARG A 158 5.21 -11.65 20.36
CA ARG A 158 5.20 -11.75 18.89
C ARG A 158 5.18 -10.38 18.21
N ALA A 159 4.52 -9.41 18.84
CA ALA A 159 4.54 -8.03 18.40
C ALA A 159 5.97 -7.47 18.43
N ASP A 160 6.75 -7.75 19.48
CA ASP A 160 8.15 -7.32 19.57
C ASP A 160 9.02 -7.93 18.47
N GLN A 161 8.83 -9.23 18.19
CA GLN A 161 9.56 -9.93 17.13
C GLN A 161 9.24 -9.34 15.74
N ALA A 162 7.96 -9.13 15.42
CA ALA A 162 7.55 -8.49 14.17
C ALA A 162 8.13 -7.07 14.04
N LEU A 163 8.04 -6.27 15.11
CA LEU A 163 8.62 -4.93 15.16
C LEU A 163 10.14 -4.95 14.99
N ALA A 164 10.84 -5.95 15.54
CA ALA A 164 12.28 -6.11 15.35
C ALA A 164 12.64 -6.35 13.87
N TRP A 165 11.91 -7.20 13.16
CA TRP A 165 12.11 -7.42 11.72
C TRP A 165 11.84 -6.15 10.90
N ILE A 166 10.71 -5.48 11.15
CA ILE A 166 10.36 -4.23 10.46
C ILE A 166 11.40 -3.13 10.75
N ASN A 167 11.88 -3.02 12.00
CA ASN A 167 12.91 -2.05 12.36
C ASN A 167 14.24 -2.34 11.65
N ARG A 168 14.59 -3.61 11.38
CA ARG A 168 15.76 -3.97 10.55
C ARG A 168 15.60 -3.45 9.13
N LEU A 169 14.42 -3.61 8.51
CA LEU A 169 14.13 -3.03 7.19
C LEU A 169 14.28 -1.51 7.20
N TYR A 170 13.74 -0.83 8.22
CA TYR A 170 13.84 0.62 8.35
C TYR A 170 15.28 1.09 8.60
N ALA A 171 16.09 0.28 9.28
CA ALA A 171 17.51 0.56 9.46
C ALA A 171 18.26 0.51 8.12
N ILE A 172 18.02 -0.52 7.31
CA ILE A 172 18.60 -0.64 5.96
C ILE A 172 18.23 0.59 5.12
N GLU A 173 16.95 0.98 5.06
CA GLU A 173 16.52 2.16 4.30
C GLU A 173 17.13 3.47 4.81
N ARG A 174 17.37 3.57 6.12
CA ARG A 174 18.04 4.73 6.71
C ARG A 174 19.52 4.79 6.33
N ASP A 175 20.20 3.66 6.31
CA ASP A 175 21.62 3.59 5.92
C ASP A 175 21.79 3.90 4.42
N LEU A 176 20.80 3.54 3.60
CA LEU A 176 20.74 3.82 2.16
C LEU A 176 20.14 5.19 1.79
N ARG A 177 19.96 6.10 2.77
CA ARG A 177 19.27 7.37 2.55
C ARG A 177 19.92 8.23 1.46
N GLN A 178 21.25 8.19 1.33
CA GLN A 178 22.00 8.96 0.33
C GLN A 178 22.48 8.13 -0.87
N ALA A 179 22.16 6.83 -0.90
CA ALA A 179 22.56 5.93 -1.98
C ALA A 179 21.82 6.25 -3.28
N GLY A 180 22.46 6.00 -4.42
CA GLY A 180 21.82 6.08 -5.73
C GLY A 180 20.84 4.93 -5.98
N ASP A 181 19.96 5.04 -6.98
CA ASP A 181 18.89 4.05 -7.19
C ASP A 181 19.41 2.63 -7.47
N ALA A 182 20.49 2.49 -8.25
CA ALA A 182 21.11 1.20 -8.53
C ALA A 182 21.71 0.56 -7.27
N GLU A 183 22.38 1.36 -6.44
CA GLU A 183 22.95 0.91 -5.17
C GLU A 183 21.84 0.51 -4.18
N ARG A 184 20.77 1.30 -4.09
CA ARG A 184 19.59 0.95 -3.29
C ARG A 184 18.96 -0.37 -3.72
N LEU A 185 18.82 -0.59 -5.02
CA LEU A 185 18.27 -1.83 -5.55
C LEU A 185 19.13 -3.04 -5.13
N GLU A 186 20.43 -2.94 -5.32
CA GLU A 186 21.35 -4.03 -4.98
C GLU A 186 21.39 -4.28 -3.46
N ALA A 187 21.50 -3.22 -2.66
CA ALA A 187 21.47 -3.33 -1.20
C ALA A 187 20.14 -3.90 -0.67
N ARG A 188 19.00 -3.55 -1.28
CA ARG A 188 17.71 -4.17 -0.94
C ARG A 188 17.69 -5.66 -1.27
N ARG A 189 18.28 -6.06 -2.40
CA ARG A 189 18.42 -7.49 -2.76
C ARG A 189 19.29 -8.24 -1.77
N GLN A 190 20.43 -7.67 -1.38
CA GLN A 190 21.38 -8.32 -0.48
C GLN A 190 20.96 -8.30 0.98
N HIS A 191 20.29 -7.24 1.45
CA HIS A 191 20.03 -7.02 2.88
C HIS A 191 18.54 -7.07 3.23
N SER A 192 17.65 -6.48 2.42
CA SER A 192 16.22 -6.45 2.72
C SER A 192 15.53 -7.78 2.38
N LEU A 193 15.86 -8.43 1.25
CA LEU A 193 15.23 -9.71 0.87
C LEU A 193 15.43 -10.82 1.92
N PRO A 194 16.63 -11.03 2.51
CA PRO A 194 16.81 -12.02 3.57
C PRO A 194 15.97 -11.72 4.82
N VAL A 195 15.80 -10.43 5.17
CA VAL A 195 14.96 -10.02 6.31
C VAL A 195 13.49 -10.31 6.02
N LEU A 196 13.03 -10.03 4.80
CA LEU A 196 11.66 -10.34 4.35
C LEU A 196 11.40 -11.84 4.31
N ALA A 197 12.36 -12.64 3.86
CA ALA A 197 12.26 -14.09 3.85
C ALA A 197 12.11 -14.66 5.28
N GLN A 198 12.90 -14.15 6.23
CA GLN A 198 12.79 -14.53 7.65
C GLN A 198 11.47 -14.11 8.27
N LEU A 199 11.01 -12.88 8.00
CA LEU A 199 9.70 -12.41 8.46
C LEU A 199 8.57 -13.28 7.90
N LYS A 200 8.63 -13.63 6.60
CA LYS A 200 7.67 -14.53 5.96
C LYS A 200 7.67 -15.89 6.62
N ALA A 201 8.84 -16.52 6.81
CA ALA A 201 8.94 -17.82 7.47
C ALA A 201 8.34 -17.78 8.88
N TRP A 202 8.67 -16.76 9.66
CA TRP A 202 8.16 -16.54 11.01
C TRP A 202 6.63 -16.40 11.07
N LEU A 203 6.00 -15.77 10.07
CA LEU A 203 4.55 -15.63 10.00
C LEU A 203 3.83 -16.99 9.87
N PHE A 204 4.47 -18.01 9.29
CA PHE A 204 3.84 -19.31 8.98
C PHE A 204 4.32 -20.49 9.84
N SER A 205 5.34 -20.32 10.69
CA SER A 205 6.01 -21.43 11.39
C SER A 205 5.58 -21.66 12.85
N ASP A 206 4.45 -21.10 13.29
CA ASP A 206 4.14 -20.98 14.72
C ASP A 206 3.25 -22.10 15.31
N THR A 207 2.67 -22.94 14.48
CA THR A 207 1.90 -24.10 14.96
C THR A 207 2.53 -25.38 14.43
N PRO A 208 2.35 -26.54 15.08
CA PRO A 208 2.76 -27.82 14.51
C PRO A 208 2.20 -28.03 13.09
N LYS A 209 0.98 -27.54 12.83
CA LYS A 209 0.38 -27.52 11.48
C LYS A 209 1.18 -26.63 10.51
N GLY A 210 1.55 -25.42 10.92
CA GLY A 210 2.38 -24.50 10.15
C GLY A 210 3.79 -25.03 9.89
N ALA A 211 4.41 -25.66 10.90
CA ALA A 211 5.70 -26.34 10.76
C ALA A 211 5.61 -27.54 9.80
N THR A 212 4.56 -28.35 9.89
CA THR A 212 4.30 -29.48 8.98
C THR A 212 4.11 -29.00 7.54
N ALA A 213 3.29 -27.96 7.35
CA ALA A 213 3.09 -27.34 6.03
C ALA A 213 4.41 -26.77 5.47
N SER A 214 5.21 -26.11 6.31
CA SER A 214 6.53 -25.59 5.92
C SER A 214 7.46 -26.72 5.49
N ALA A 215 7.50 -27.84 6.22
CA ALA A 215 8.30 -29.01 5.86
C ALA A 215 7.87 -29.59 4.51
N GLN A 216 6.56 -29.69 4.22
CA GLN A 216 6.06 -30.14 2.91
C GLN A 216 6.53 -29.21 1.79
N LEU A 217 6.40 -27.88 1.96
CA LEU A 217 6.83 -26.91 0.97
C LEU A 217 8.34 -26.92 0.75
N TYR A 218 9.13 -27.01 1.82
CA TYR A 218 10.59 -27.14 1.71
C TYR A 218 11.00 -28.41 0.98
N SER A 219 10.38 -29.55 1.29
CA SER A 219 10.62 -30.80 0.55
C SER A 219 10.37 -30.63 -0.94
N LEU A 220 9.29 -29.96 -1.34
CA LEU A 220 9.00 -29.68 -2.76
C LEU A 220 10.08 -28.80 -3.38
N VAL A 221 10.42 -27.66 -2.76
CA VAL A 221 11.41 -26.71 -3.28
C VAL A 221 12.80 -27.36 -3.41
N GLU A 222 13.26 -28.05 -2.37
CA GLU A 222 14.58 -28.69 -2.37
C GLU A 222 14.63 -29.87 -3.35
N THR A 223 13.54 -30.62 -3.51
CA THR A 223 13.45 -31.68 -4.52
C THR A 223 13.50 -31.09 -5.94
N ALA A 224 12.83 -29.97 -6.19
CA ALA A 224 12.89 -29.27 -7.49
C ALA A 224 14.33 -28.87 -7.82
N ARG A 225 15.02 -28.22 -6.87
CA ARG A 225 16.44 -27.82 -7.02
C ARG A 225 17.34 -29.03 -7.26
N ALA A 226 17.17 -30.10 -6.50
CA ALA A 226 17.96 -31.32 -6.63
C ALA A 226 17.79 -31.99 -8.01
N ASN A 227 16.66 -31.75 -8.68
CA ASN A 227 16.37 -32.23 -10.03
C ASN A 227 16.64 -31.18 -11.12
N GLY A 228 17.37 -30.10 -10.82
CA GLY A 228 17.74 -29.07 -11.79
C GLY A 228 16.59 -28.17 -12.24
N GLN A 229 15.45 -28.20 -11.56
CA GLN A 229 14.30 -27.35 -11.86
C GLN A 229 14.44 -25.98 -11.17
N GLU A 230 13.96 -24.94 -11.84
CA GLU A 230 13.73 -23.64 -11.20
C GLU A 230 12.46 -23.75 -10.32
N PRO A 231 12.56 -23.59 -8.97
CA PRO A 231 11.47 -23.91 -8.07
C PRO A 231 10.16 -23.15 -8.32
N TYR A 232 10.24 -21.89 -8.72
CA TYR A 232 9.03 -21.10 -8.97
C TYR A 232 8.29 -21.60 -10.22
N ALA A 233 8.99 -21.82 -11.33
CA ALA A 233 8.44 -22.35 -12.57
C ALA A 233 7.77 -23.72 -12.36
N TRP A 234 8.42 -24.60 -11.59
CA TRP A 234 7.87 -25.91 -11.28
C TRP A 234 6.66 -25.86 -10.34
N LEU A 235 6.73 -25.10 -9.25
CA LEU A 235 5.59 -24.94 -8.34
C LEU A 235 4.37 -24.34 -9.05
N ARG A 236 4.56 -23.34 -9.91
CA ARG A 236 3.48 -22.78 -10.73
C ARG A 236 2.88 -23.84 -11.64
N HIS A 237 3.72 -24.61 -12.35
CA HIS A 237 3.28 -25.68 -13.23
C HIS A 237 2.44 -26.73 -12.51
N ILE A 238 2.86 -27.15 -11.31
CA ILE A 238 2.09 -28.06 -10.46
C ILE A 238 0.77 -27.43 -10.08
N LEU A 239 0.77 -26.23 -9.48
CA LEU A 239 -0.44 -25.60 -8.94
C LEU A 239 -1.50 -25.33 -10.02
N GLU A 240 -1.10 -25.10 -11.27
CA GLU A 240 -2.01 -24.96 -12.41
C GLU A 240 -2.69 -26.28 -12.81
N ARG A 241 -2.00 -27.41 -12.68
CA ARG A 241 -2.45 -28.72 -13.18
C ARG A 241 -3.01 -29.63 -12.09
N LEU A 242 -2.60 -29.40 -10.84
CA LEU A 242 -3.03 -30.16 -9.68
C LEU A 242 -4.57 -30.26 -9.55
N PRO A 243 -5.37 -29.19 -9.82
CA PRO A 243 -6.83 -29.30 -9.75
C PRO A 243 -7.45 -30.26 -10.78
N ALA A 244 -6.73 -30.57 -11.86
CA ALA A 244 -7.19 -31.47 -12.92
C ALA A 244 -6.69 -32.91 -12.76
N ALA A 245 -5.75 -33.17 -11.84
CA ALA A 245 -5.19 -34.50 -11.61
C ALA A 245 -6.21 -35.42 -10.92
N GLN A 246 -6.49 -36.57 -11.52
CA GLN A 246 -7.48 -37.55 -11.03
C GLN A 246 -6.91 -38.96 -10.89
N SER A 247 -5.80 -39.30 -11.56
CA SER A 247 -5.14 -40.61 -11.47
C SER A 247 -3.72 -40.53 -10.91
N VAL A 248 -3.13 -41.69 -10.59
CA VAL A 248 -1.74 -41.78 -10.14
C VAL A 248 -0.79 -41.25 -11.22
N GLU A 249 -1.06 -41.59 -12.48
CA GLU A 249 -0.30 -41.15 -13.63
C GLU A 249 -0.33 -39.62 -13.78
N ASP A 250 -1.47 -38.98 -13.48
CA ASP A 250 -1.57 -37.51 -13.48
C ASP A 250 -0.65 -36.89 -12.43
N TYR A 251 -0.58 -37.47 -11.22
CA TYR A 251 0.34 -36.99 -10.17
C TYR A 251 1.80 -37.28 -10.50
N GLU A 252 2.10 -38.45 -11.08
CA GLU A 252 3.45 -38.80 -11.53
C GLU A 252 3.95 -37.83 -12.60
N ALA A 253 3.08 -37.38 -13.51
CA ALA A 253 3.42 -36.38 -14.52
C ALA A 253 3.82 -35.02 -13.91
N LEU A 254 3.43 -34.72 -12.67
CA LEU A 254 3.78 -33.49 -11.96
C LEU A 254 5.14 -33.55 -11.25
N LEU A 255 5.74 -34.74 -11.14
CA LEU A 255 7.05 -34.91 -10.49
C LEU A 255 8.15 -34.13 -11.24
N PRO A 256 9.17 -33.61 -10.52
CA PRO A 256 10.14 -32.68 -11.11
C PRO A 256 11.05 -33.33 -12.16
N TRP A 257 11.12 -34.66 -12.24
CA TRP A 257 11.83 -35.40 -13.29
C TRP A 257 10.95 -35.83 -14.47
N ASN A 258 9.63 -35.64 -14.39
CA ASN A 258 8.67 -36.01 -15.43
C ASN A 258 8.10 -34.80 -16.19
N CYS A 259 8.52 -33.58 -15.84
CA CYS A 259 8.08 -32.35 -16.49
C CYS A 259 9.22 -31.38 -16.75
N THR A 260 9.04 -30.47 -17.72
CA THR A 260 9.98 -29.39 -18.04
C THR A 260 9.21 -28.07 -18.09
N PRO A 261 8.93 -27.47 -16.91
CA PRO A 261 8.22 -26.21 -16.80
C PRO A 261 8.99 -25.08 -17.47
N THR A 262 8.34 -24.30 -18.33
CA THR A 262 8.92 -23.07 -18.86
C THR A 262 8.85 -21.99 -17.78
N ALA A 263 9.98 -21.35 -17.48
CA ALA A 263 9.98 -20.11 -16.70
C ALA A 263 9.19 -19.04 -17.47
N PRO A 264 8.29 -18.29 -16.82
CA PRO A 264 7.67 -17.15 -17.47
C PRO A 264 8.75 -16.14 -17.90
N LEU A 265 8.60 -15.60 -19.11
CA LEU A 265 9.43 -14.51 -19.65
C LEU A 265 9.35 -13.26 -18.76
#